data_AF-A0A7Z9GDT0-F1
#
_entry.id   AF-A0A7Z9GDT0-F1
#
_cell.length_a   1.000
_cell.length_b   1.000
_cell.length_c   1.000
_cell.angle_alpha   90.00
_cell.angle_beta   90.00
_cell.angle_gamma   90.00
#
_symmetry.space_group_name_H-M   'P 1'
#
loop_
_entity.id
_entity.type
_entity.pdbx_description
1 polymer ?
#
loop_
_entity_poly.entity_id
_entity_poly.type
_entity_poly.pdbx_seq_one_letter_code
_entity_poly.pdbx_strand_id
1 'polypeptide(L)'
;MKWLHIPALLFASAAAFGQNLTAFSDYQDHFYIFDDGASVRREYQPVKSFKSGGKCLAYVDNLGKFKIYFNGEIKELERFNIGNYAVTENLVVYKVDQELLVFDNGKVRSLVYHPAFYGVGDSIVAYLDRASKYLKVYYNGNITPIADGLVSVPAKSLRVGDNNVAFVDSEDKLYLFYRGRIEELIYNPLNFRVSLNTAAFVDASSGEFGIFHKGEIYEAETFQPASYKMGDDLVAYVDESGSFKVFFNGEVNIISSFEPEFYKVIDDMVIYGENSFFKVYYQGEEYTLENYIPVKFYADEATLAYIDQLGFLQCFYKGETHVLSDEAVREITVAGNTVAYKVGLNTNKVFCKGQIY
;
A
#
# COMPACT_ATOMS: atom_id res chain seq x y z
N MET A 1 6.62 -3.72 -53.52
CA MET A 1 7.31 -3.58 -52.23
C MET A 1 6.96 -2.22 -51.64
N LYS A 2 6.07 -2.18 -50.64
CA LYS A 2 5.84 -1.01 -49.79
C LYS A 2 6.08 -1.47 -48.36
N TRP A 3 7.12 -0.94 -47.75
CA TRP A 3 7.46 -1.22 -46.35
C TRP A 3 6.47 -0.45 -45.48
N LEU A 4 5.70 -1.17 -44.66
CA LEU A 4 4.85 -0.60 -43.64
C LEU A 4 5.73 -0.39 -42.40
N HIS A 5 6.06 0.85 -42.08
CA HIS A 5 6.72 1.18 -40.82
C HIS A 5 5.69 1.10 -39.69
N ILE A 6 5.84 0.12 -38.81
CA ILE A 6 5.12 0.04 -37.53
C ILE A 6 5.89 0.95 -36.56
N PRO A 7 5.28 2.00 -35.99
CA PRO A 7 5.96 2.79 -34.96
C PRO A 7 6.01 1.96 -33.67
N ALA A 8 7.22 1.71 -33.18
CA ALA A 8 7.43 1.20 -31.83
C ALA A 8 6.96 2.27 -30.84
N LEU A 9 5.85 2.00 -30.13
CA LEU A 9 5.45 2.79 -28.97
C LEU A 9 6.49 2.53 -27.87
N LEU A 10 7.39 3.49 -27.68
CA LEU A 10 8.19 3.59 -26.45
C LEU A 10 7.21 3.82 -25.29
N PHE A 11 7.01 2.79 -24.47
CA PHE A 11 6.45 2.95 -23.13
C PHE A 11 7.46 3.74 -22.31
N ALA A 12 7.27 5.06 -22.24
CA ALA A 12 7.89 5.85 -21.19
C ALA A 12 7.27 5.38 -19.87
N SER A 13 8.07 4.67 -19.07
CA SER A 13 7.81 4.48 -17.65
C SER A 13 7.61 5.86 -17.04
N ALA A 14 6.36 6.20 -16.71
CA ALA A 14 6.10 7.33 -15.86
C ALA A 14 6.65 6.95 -14.50
N ALA A 15 7.85 7.43 -14.18
CA ALA A 15 8.32 7.44 -12.81
C ALA A 15 7.21 8.08 -11.97
N ALA A 16 6.54 7.27 -11.15
CA ALA A 16 5.64 7.77 -10.15
C ALA A 16 6.47 8.72 -9.29
N PHE A 17 6.21 10.01 -9.40
CA PHE A 17 6.73 10.97 -8.44
C PHE A 17 6.03 10.64 -7.11
N GLY A 18 6.63 9.72 -6.35
CA GLY A 18 6.27 9.51 -4.96
C GLY A 18 6.31 10.86 -4.27
N GLN A 19 5.21 11.22 -3.62
CA GLN A 19 5.06 12.51 -3.00
C GLN A 19 5.68 12.47 -1.60
N ASN A 20 6.52 13.46 -1.29
CA ASN A 20 7.34 13.46 -0.09
C ASN A 20 6.60 14.18 1.04
N LEU A 21 5.51 13.58 1.48
CA LEU A 21 4.60 14.15 2.44
C LEU A 21 4.64 13.35 3.75
N THR A 22 4.97 14.03 4.84
CA THR A 22 4.90 13.44 6.18
C THR A 22 4.60 14.49 7.24
N ALA A 23 4.47 14.05 8.48
CA ALA A 23 4.29 14.96 9.61
C ALA A 23 4.99 14.44 10.87
N PHE A 24 5.27 15.36 11.76
CA PHE A 24 5.89 15.09 13.04
C PHE A 24 5.50 16.17 14.06
N SER A 25 5.73 15.88 15.33
CA SER A 25 5.57 16.83 16.42
C SER A 25 6.93 17.23 16.99
N ASP A 26 7.14 18.52 17.26
CA ASP A 26 8.36 18.99 17.91
C ASP A 26 8.38 18.66 19.42
N TYR A 27 9.42 19.13 20.13
CA TYR A 27 9.58 18.89 21.57
C TYR A 27 8.55 19.62 22.44
N GLN A 28 7.80 20.57 21.87
CA GLN A 28 6.69 21.28 22.52
C GLN A 28 5.34 20.71 22.07
N ASP A 29 5.34 19.57 21.38
CA ASP A 29 4.18 18.93 20.77
C ASP A 29 3.45 19.81 19.73
N HIS A 30 4.14 20.78 19.14
CA HIS A 30 3.61 21.48 17.97
C HIS A 30 3.67 20.57 16.75
N PHE A 31 2.59 20.54 15.97
CA PHE A 31 2.47 19.67 14.80
C PHE A 31 2.97 20.37 13.54
N TYR A 32 3.85 19.71 12.81
CA TYR A 32 4.40 20.17 11.53
C TYR A 32 4.00 19.21 10.41
N ILE A 33 3.72 19.77 9.25
CA ILE A 33 3.64 19.02 8.00
C ILE A 33 4.93 19.32 7.23
N PHE A 34 5.62 18.26 6.82
CA PHE A 34 6.72 18.30 5.86
C PHE A 34 6.17 17.98 4.48
N ASP A 35 6.38 18.88 3.54
CA ASP A 35 6.00 18.71 2.14
C ASP A 35 7.18 19.11 1.25
N ASP A 36 7.78 18.12 0.61
CA ASP A 36 8.85 18.25 -0.39
C ASP A 36 10.02 19.17 0.00
N GLY A 37 10.57 18.97 1.21
CA GLY A 37 11.73 19.71 1.70
C GLY A 37 11.40 20.92 2.58
N ALA A 38 10.12 21.24 2.76
CA ALA A 38 9.69 22.33 3.62
C ALA A 38 8.83 21.83 4.79
N SER A 39 9.21 22.17 6.02
CA SER A 39 8.38 21.95 7.22
C SER A 39 7.62 23.23 7.59
N VAL A 40 6.30 23.12 7.72
CA VAL A 40 5.44 24.21 8.16
C VAL A 40 4.64 23.78 9.39
N ARG A 41 4.75 24.54 10.48
CA ARG A 41 3.92 24.34 11.68
C ARG A 41 2.46 24.58 11.32
N ARG A 42 1.60 23.60 11.61
CA ARG A 42 0.16 23.69 11.35
C ARG A 42 -0.66 23.81 12.63
N GLU A 43 -0.21 23.21 13.73
CA GLU A 43 -0.90 23.31 15.01
C GLU A 43 0.06 23.70 16.15
N TYR A 44 -0.42 24.55 17.05
CA TYR A 44 0.28 24.95 18.28
C TYR A 44 0.00 24.02 19.45
N GLN A 45 -0.76 22.96 19.23
CA GLN A 45 -1.16 22.01 20.26
C GLN A 45 -1.08 20.60 19.67
N PRO A 46 -0.84 19.57 20.50
CA PRO A 46 -0.76 18.21 20.02
C PRO A 46 -2.03 17.80 19.27
N VAL A 47 -1.85 17.23 18.07
CA VAL A 47 -2.94 16.58 17.32
C VAL A 47 -3.32 15.27 17.99
N LYS A 48 -4.59 14.89 17.90
CA LYS A 48 -5.10 13.63 18.45
C LYS A 48 -4.67 12.42 17.62
N SER A 49 -4.57 12.60 16.30
CA SER A 49 -4.10 11.59 15.36
C SER A 49 -3.76 12.23 14.02
N PHE A 50 -2.87 11.61 13.26
CA PHE A 50 -2.64 11.92 11.86
C PHE A 50 -2.33 10.64 11.07
N LYS A 51 -2.52 10.69 9.76
CA LYS A 51 -2.05 9.70 8.78
C LYS A 51 -1.58 10.43 7.53
N SER A 52 -0.47 9.98 6.99
CA SER A 52 0.10 10.46 5.73
C SER A 52 -0.13 9.38 4.67
N GLY A 53 -0.45 9.79 3.45
CA GLY A 53 -0.22 9.01 2.24
C GLY A 53 0.56 9.89 1.26
N GLY A 54 0.65 9.52 -0.01
CA GLY A 54 1.34 10.35 -0.99
C GLY A 54 0.76 11.75 -1.14
N LYS A 55 -0.46 11.85 -1.69
CA LYS A 55 -1.03 13.17 -2.06
C LYS A 55 -1.69 13.93 -0.93
N CYS A 56 -2.06 13.21 0.12
CA CYS A 56 -2.91 13.73 1.16
C CYS A 56 -2.32 13.39 2.52
N LEU A 57 -2.55 14.28 3.47
CA LEU A 57 -2.36 14.00 4.89
C LEU A 57 -3.64 14.41 5.62
N ALA A 58 -4.15 13.54 6.48
CA ALA A 58 -5.33 13.85 7.27
C ALA A 58 -5.02 13.74 8.75
N TYR A 59 -5.59 14.65 9.55
CA TYR A 59 -5.37 14.68 10.99
C TYR A 59 -6.58 15.24 11.73
N VAL A 60 -6.63 14.94 13.03
CA VAL A 60 -7.62 15.45 13.96
C VAL A 60 -6.91 16.36 14.96
N ASP A 61 -7.29 17.63 15.00
CA ASP A 61 -6.68 18.60 15.91
C ASP A 61 -7.10 18.40 17.37
N ASN A 62 -6.56 19.22 18.28
CA ASN A 62 -6.84 19.11 19.71
C ASN A 62 -8.32 19.38 20.06
N LEU A 63 -9.04 20.16 19.23
CA LEU A 63 -10.48 20.45 19.37
C LEU A 63 -11.34 19.32 18.78
N GLY A 64 -10.73 18.36 18.08
CA GLY A 64 -11.45 17.26 17.43
C GLY A 64 -11.95 17.60 16.02
N LYS A 65 -11.47 18.69 15.41
CA LYS A 65 -11.77 19.02 14.03
C LYS A 65 -10.90 18.20 13.10
N PHE A 66 -11.50 17.69 12.04
CA PHE A 66 -10.81 16.90 11.03
C PHE A 66 -10.38 17.77 9.86
N LYS A 67 -9.10 17.66 9.51
CA LYS A 67 -8.43 18.49 8.53
C LYS A 67 -7.74 17.60 7.51
N ILE A 68 -7.85 17.97 6.24
CA ILE A 68 -7.16 17.30 5.14
C ILE A 68 -6.21 18.32 4.52
N TYR A 69 -4.91 18.00 4.53
CA TYR A 69 -3.88 18.68 3.78
C TYR A 69 -3.80 18.09 2.38
N PHE A 70 -3.88 18.94 1.36
CA PHE A 70 -3.80 18.56 -0.05
C PHE A 70 -3.28 19.75 -0.86
N ASN A 71 -2.23 19.55 -1.68
CA ASN A 71 -1.62 20.58 -2.54
C ASN A 71 -1.28 21.89 -1.79
N GLY A 72 -0.62 21.83 -0.63
CA GLY A 72 -0.20 23.04 0.10
C GLY A 72 -1.26 23.65 1.01
N GLU A 73 -2.53 23.27 0.83
CA GLU A 73 -3.67 23.86 1.52
C GLU A 73 -4.28 22.91 2.55
N ILE A 74 -4.82 23.47 3.63
CA ILE A 74 -5.61 22.72 4.61
C ILE A 74 -7.08 22.99 4.36
N LYS A 75 -7.81 21.93 4.05
CA LYS A 75 -9.27 21.92 4.06
C LYS A 75 -9.75 21.49 5.44
N GLU A 76 -10.24 22.46 6.21
CA GLU A 76 -10.99 22.15 7.43
C GLU A 76 -12.38 21.65 7.04
N LEU A 77 -12.74 20.47 7.54
CA LEU A 77 -14.08 19.95 7.39
C LEU A 77 -14.85 20.30 8.65
N GLU A 78 -15.98 21.00 8.53
CA GLU A 78 -16.89 21.35 9.64
C GLU A 78 -17.65 20.11 10.14
N ARG A 79 -16.92 19.03 10.44
CA ARG A 79 -17.46 17.75 10.87
C ARG A 79 -16.74 17.30 12.14
N PHE A 80 -17.51 17.20 13.21
CA PHE A 80 -17.08 16.63 14.49
C PHE A 80 -17.39 15.13 14.51
N ASN A 81 -16.82 14.40 15.47
CA ASN A 81 -17.02 12.96 15.64
C ASN A 81 -16.60 12.11 14.43
N ILE A 82 -15.44 12.44 13.85
CA ILE A 82 -14.84 11.54 12.86
C ILE A 82 -14.55 10.20 13.51
N GLY A 83 -15.06 9.14 12.88
CA GLY A 83 -14.73 7.76 13.24
C GLY A 83 -13.33 7.40 12.75
N ASN A 84 -13.15 6.15 12.35
CA ASN A 84 -11.90 5.75 11.70
C ASN A 84 -11.79 6.42 10.31
N TYR A 85 -10.58 6.87 9.96
CA TYR A 85 -10.23 7.34 8.63
C TYR A 85 -9.01 6.59 8.09
N ALA A 86 -8.94 6.50 6.76
CA ALA A 86 -7.82 5.98 5.99
C ALA A 86 -7.32 7.09 5.08
N VAL A 87 -6.00 7.15 4.93
CA VAL A 87 -5.31 8.03 3.98
C VAL A 87 -4.47 7.08 3.13
N THR A 88 -4.63 7.18 1.83
CA THR A 88 -3.91 6.39 0.84
C THR A 88 -3.13 7.31 -0.08
N GLU A 89 -2.49 6.76 -1.12
CA GLU A 89 -1.77 7.57 -2.09
C GLU A 89 -2.64 8.64 -2.76
N ASN A 90 -3.94 8.37 -3.01
CA ASN A 90 -4.82 9.31 -3.71
C ASN A 90 -6.12 9.66 -2.99
N LEU A 91 -6.53 8.90 -1.96
CA LEU A 91 -7.83 9.05 -1.34
C LEU A 91 -7.71 9.29 0.17
N VAL A 92 -8.62 10.09 0.71
CA VAL A 92 -8.92 10.08 2.15
C VAL A 92 -10.33 9.56 2.34
N VAL A 93 -10.48 8.41 2.99
CA VAL A 93 -11.77 7.76 3.24
C VAL A 93 -12.08 7.84 4.73
N TYR A 94 -13.24 8.36 5.08
CA TYR A 94 -13.58 8.60 6.47
C TYR A 94 -15.08 8.47 6.71
N LYS A 95 -15.44 8.24 7.97
CA LYS A 95 -16.82 8.20 8.41
C LYS A 95 -17.17 9.41 9.27
N VAL A 96 -18.34 9.96 9.00
CA VAL A 96 -19.01 10.94 9.87
C VAL A 96 -20.34 10.34 10.24
N ASP A 97 -20.54 10.07 11.52
CA ASP A 97 -21.66 9.30 12.03
C ASP A 97 -21.81 7.96 11.28
N GLN A 98 -22.83 7.84 10.43
CA GLN A 98 -23.15 6.65 9.64
C GLN A 98 -22.88 6.83 8.15
N GLU A 99 -22.42 8.00 7.71
CA GLU A 99 -22.06 8.28 6.32
C GLU A 99 -20.60 7.91 6.05
N LEU A 100 -20.36 7.16 4.97
CA LEU A 100 -19.02 6.93 4.43
C LEU A 100 -18.73 7.96 3.34
N LEU A 101 -17.63 8.68 3.48
CA LEU A 101 -17.19 9.71 2.54
C LEU A 101 -15.81 9.41 2.00
N VAL A 102 -15.57 9.91 0.79
CA VAL A 102 -14.25 9.97 0.17
C VAL A 102 -13.92 11.42 -0.18
N PHE A 103 -12.70 11.83 0.16
CA PHE A 103 -12.05 12.97 -0.43
C PHE A 103 -11.16 12.46 -1.57
N ASP A 104 -11.39 12.99 -2.77
CA ASP A 104 -10.69 12.65 -3.99
C ASP A 104 -10.39 13.96 -4.73
N ASN A 105 -9.09 14.27 -4.86
CA ASN A 105 -8.58 15.43 -5.61
C ASN A 105 -9.30 16.76 -5.26
N GLY A 106 -9.35 17.11 -3.98
CA GLY A 106 -9.98 18.36 -3.49
C GLY A 106 -11.49 18.30 -3.25
N LYS A 107 -12.18 17.27 -3.76
CA LYS A 107 -13.64 17.13 -3.68
C LYS A 107 -14.03 16.08 -2.65
N VAL A 108 -15.06 16.38 -1.86
CA VAL A 108 -15.66 15.41 -0.93
C VAL A 108 -16.91 14.84 -1.56
N ARG A 109 -17.08 13.52 -1.50
CA ARG A 109 -18.26 12.82 -2.00
C ARG A 109 -18.79 11.85 -0.95
N SER A 110 -20.11 11.83 -0.80
CA SER A 110 -20.83 10.80 -0.04
C SER A 110 -20.90 9.51 -0.88
N LEU A 111 -20.42 8.40 -0.31
CA LEU A 111 -20.45 7.09 -0.96
C LEU A 111 -21.73 6.32 -0.61
N VAL A 112 -22.04 6.26 0.69
CA VAL A 112 -23.20 5.52 1.21
C VAL A 112 -23.51 5.91 2.65
N TYR A 113 -24.79 5.85 3.02
CA TYR A 113 -25.23 5.86 4.41
C TYR A 113 -25.34 4.43 4.94
N HIS A 114 -24.78 4.16 6.12
CA HIS A 114 -24.76 2.86 6.79
C HIS A 114 -24.11 1.73 5.96
N PRO A 115 -22.82 1.84 5.59
CA PRO A 115 -22.13 0.71 4.95
C PRO A 115 -22.17 -0.50 5.88
N ALA A 116 -22.46 -1.69 5.32
CA ALA A 116 -22.33 -2.93 6.09
C ALA A 116 -20.85 -3.25 6.38
N PHE A 117 -19.99 -3.04 5.38
CA PHE A 117 -18.55 -3.00 5.48
C PHE A 117 -17.98 -2.11 4.36
N TYR A 118 -16.70 -1.75 4.47
CA TYR A 118 -15.94 -1.14 3.39
C TYR A 118 -14.46 -1.54 3.46
N GLY A 119 -13.79 -1.51 2.31
CA GLY A 119 -12.33 -1.62 2.18
C GLY A 119 -11.81 -0.50 1.29
N VAL A 120 -10.55 -0.12 1.50
CA VAL A 120 -9.94 1.06 0.88
C VAL A 120 -8.60 0.63 0.29
N GLY A 121 -8.34 1.03 -0.96
CA GLY A 121 -7.03 1.00 -1.60
C GLY A 121 -6.71 2.39 -2.16
N ASP A 122 -5.54 2.54 -2.79
CA ASP A 122 -5.06 3.84 -3.26
C ASP A 122 -6.00 4.62 -4.16
N SER A 123 -6.72 3.93 -5.03
CA SER A 123 -7.57 4.53 -6.06
C SER A 123 -9.00 4.00 -6.03
N ILE A 124 -9.34 3.16 -5.06
CA ILE A 124 -10.59 2.42 -5.02
C ILE A 124 -11.16 2.31 -3.60
N VAL A 125 -12.49 2.36 -3.49
CA VAL A 125 -13.21 2.04 -2.24
C VAL A 125 -14.29 1.02 -2.55
N ALA A 126 -14.20 -0.18 -1.98
CA ALA A 126 -15.25 -1.17 -2.09
C ALA A 126 -16.15 -1.11 -0.85
N TYR A 127 -17.46 -1.21 -1.01
CA TYR A 127 -18.38 -1.19 0.11
C TYR A 127 -19.69 -1.92 -0.20
N LEU A 128 -20.26 -2.53 0.83
CA LEU A 128 -21.59 -3.12 0.75
C LEU A 128 -22.64 -2.11 1.22
N ASP A 129 -23.47 -1.69 0.28
CA ASP A 129 -24.61 -0.82 0.54
C ASP A 129 -25.76 -1.64 1.15
N ARG A 130 -26.05 -1.42 2.43
CA ARG A 130 -27.06 -2.18 3.17
C ARG A 130 -28.48 -1.95 2.63
N ALA A 131 -28.77 -0.76 2.11
CA ALA A 131 -30.11 -0.42 1.65
C ALA A 131 -30.42 -1.07 0.30
N SER A 132 -29.47 -0.98 -0.64
CA SER A 132 -29.65 -1.57 -1.98
C SER A 132 -29.19 -3.03 -2.08
N LYS A 133 -28.45 -3.53 -1.08
CA LYS A 133 -27.80 -4.85 -1.04
C LYS A 133 -26.72 -5.09 -2.11
N TYR A 134 -26.32 -4.08 -2.87
CA TYR A 134 -25.25 -4.20 -3.85
C TYR A 134 -23.88 -4.03 -3.22
N LEU A 135 -22.94 -4.87 -3.64
CA LEU A 135 -21.52 -4.56 -3.50
C LEU A 135 -21.16 -3.53 -4.57
N LYS A 136 -20.61 -2.39 -4.14
CA LYS A 136 -20.26 -1.26 -5.01
C LYS A 136 -18.79 -0.90 -4.86
N VAL A 137 -18.23 -0.35 -5.93
CA VAL A 137 -16.90 0.25 -5.92
C VAL A 137 -16.99 1.71 -6.31
N TYR A 138 -16.30 2.57 -5.55
CA TYR A 138 -15.91 3.90 -5.99
C TYR A 138 -14.56 3.79 -6.69
N TYR A 139 -14.50 4.09 -7.98
CA TYR A 139 -13.27 4.06 -8.77
C TYR A 139 -13.31 5.15 -9.84
N ASN A 140 -12.22 5.92 -9.97
CA ASN A 140 -12.09 7.01 -10.94
C ASN A 140 -13.30 7.96 -10.96
N GLY A 141 -13.74 8.40 -9.78
CA GLY A 141 -14.86 9.32 -9.65
C GLY A 141 -16.25 8.72 -9.95
N ASN A 142 -16.39 7.42 -10.14
CA ASN A 142 -17.66 6.75 -10.44
C ASN A 142 -18.00 5.70 -9.37
N ILE A 143 -19.29 5.50 -9.13
CA ILE A 143 -19.80 4.43 -8.26
C ILE A 143 -20.42 3.36 -9.15
N THR A 144 -19.86 2.15 -9.11
CA THR A 144 -20.27 1.03 -9.97
C THR A 144 -20.68 -0.16 -9.09
N PRO A 145 -21.91 -0.69 -9.24
CA PRO A 145 -22.26 -1.99 -8.66
C PRO A 145 -21.45 -3.11 -9.33
N ILE A 146 -20.81 -3.96 -8.54
CA ILE A 146 -19.99 -5.08 -9.03
C ILE A 146 -20.54 -6.46 -8.68
N ALA A 147 -21.45 -6.54 -7.70
CA ALA A 147 -22.20 -7.75 -7.41
C ALA A 147 -23.58 -7.42 -6.83
N ASP A 148 -24.58 -8.21 -7.20
CA ASP A 148 -25.96 -8.11 -6.74
C ASP A 148 -26.18 -8.98 -5.48
N GLY A 149 -26.79 -8.40 -4.45
CA GLY A 149 -27.14 -9.09 -3.20
C GLY A 149 -28.65 -9.21 -2.94
N LEU A 150 -29.49 -9.10 -3.97
CA LEU A 150 -30.95 -9.19 -3.86
C LEU A 150 -31.42 -10.60 -3.51
N VAL A 151 -30.78 -11.63 -4.07
CA VAL A 151 -31.14 -13.05 -3.89
C VAL A 151 -30.25 -13.74 -2.86
N SER A 152 -28.95 -13.50 -2.91
CA SER A 152 -27.95 -14.12 -2.03
C SER A 152 -26.98 -13.06 -1.47
N VAL A 153 -26.04 -13.47 -0.61
CA VAL A 153 -24.97 -12.56 -0.16
C VAL A 153 -24.09 -12.22 -1.37
N PRO A 154 -23.82 -10.93 -1.68
CA PRO A 154 -23.15 -10.53 -2.90
C PRO A 154 -21.66 -10.94 -2.96
N ALA A 155 -21.06 -11.22 -1.81
CA ALA A 155 -19.70 -11.75 -1.72
C ALA A 155 -19.55 -12.60 -0.44
N LYS A 156 -19.17 -13.88 -0.58
CA LYS A 156 -18.79 -14.77 0.53
C LYS A 156 -17.46 -14.34 1.14
N SER A 157 -16.54 -13.87 0.30
CA SER A 157 -15.26 -13.30 0.71
C SER A 157 -14.87 -12.16 -0.22
N LEU A 158 -14.09 -11.21 0.30
CA LEU A 158 -13.68 -10.01 -0.44
C LEU A 158 -12.32 -9.53 0.04
N ARG A 159 -11.53 -8.99 -0.90
CA ARG A 159 -10.28 -8.29 -0.67
C ARG A 159 -10.23 -7.05 -1.58
N VAL A 160 -9.69 -5.96 -1.06
CA VAL A 160 -9.49 -4.70 -1.79
C VAL A 160 -8.00 -4.49 -1.91
N GLY A 161 -7.50 -4.36 -3.14
CA GLY A 161 -6.15 -3.89 -3.44
C GLY A 161 -6.18 -2.43 -3.86
N ASP A 162 -5.05 -1.89 -4.30
CA ASP A 162 -4.89 -0.45 -4.51
C ASP A 162 -5.67 0.10 -5.70
N ASN A 163 -5.97 -0.77 -6.67
CA ASN A 163 -6.79 -0.41 -7.83
C ASN A 163 -7.75 -1.51 -8.31
N ASN A 164 -7.94 -2.55 -7.50
CA ASN A 164 -8.78 -3.69 -7.84
C ASN A 164 -9.51 -4.25 -6.61
N VAL A 165 -10.53 -5.07 -6.86
CA VAL A 165 -11.30 -5.74 -5.82
C VAL A 165 -11.53 -7.17 -6.25
N ALA A 166 -11.06 -8.13 -5.45
CA ALA A 166 -11.37 -9.54 -5.65
C ALA A 166 -12.47 -9.98 -4.70
N PHE A 167 -13.42 -10.76 -5.21
CA PHE A 167 -14.51 -11.29 -4.40
C PHE A 167 -14.97 -12.65 -4.89
N VAL A 168 -15.44 -13.47 -3.96
CA VAL A 168 -16.05 -14.78 -4.26
C VAL A 168 -17.55 -14.65 -4.15
N ASP A 169 -18.27 -15.00 -5.20
CA ASP A 169 -19.72 -14.91 -5.26
C ASP A 169 -20.45 -16.06 -4.52
N SER A 170 -21.77 -16.16 -4.67
CA SER A 170 -22.53 -17.24 -4.06
C SER A 170 -22.33 -18.62 -4.71
N GLU A 171 -21.79 -18.68 -5.92
CA GLU A 171 -21.48 -19.90 -6.68
C GLU A 171 -20.01 -20.34 -6.52
N ASP A 172 -19.26 -19.71 -5.60
CA ASP A 172 -17.84 -19.99 -5.34
C ASP A 172 -16.91 -19.59 -6.49
N LYS A 173 -17.34 -18.70 -7.40
CA LYS A 173 -16.48 -18.14 -8.44
C LYS A 173 -15.73 -16.92 -7.92
N LEU A 174 -14.43 -16.88 -8.18
CA LEU A 174 -13.58 -15.73 -7.88
C LEU A 174 -13.65 -14.72 -9.03
N TYR A 175 -14.11 -13.52 -8.73
CA TYR A 175 -14.13 -12.39 -9.65
C TYR A 175 -13.11 -11.33 -9.25
N LEU A 176 -12.58 -10.61 -10.24
CA LEU A 176 -11.73 -9.44 -10.07
C LEU A 176 -12.35 -8.24 -10.78
N PHE A 177 -12.68 -7.19 -10.03
CA PHE A 177 -12.89 -5.87 -10.60
C PHE A 177 -11.52 -5.22 -10.84
N TYR A 178 -11.16 -4.95 -12.09
CA TYR A 178 -9.91 -4.29 -12.46
C TYR A 178 -10.17 -3.28 -13.59
N ARG A 179 -9.75 -2.02 -13.37
CA ARG A 179 -9.86 -0.91 -14.34
C ARG A 179 -11.26 -0.76 -14.97
N GLY A 180 -12.32 -0.94 -14.18
CA GLY A 180 -13.70 -0.77 -14.65
C GLY A 180 -14.32 -2.01 -15.30
N ARG A 181 -13.61 -3.14 -15.36
CA ARG A 181 -14.10 -4.43 -15.86
C ARG A 181 -14.17 -5.43 -14.73
N ILE A 182 -15.05 -6.42 -14.88
CA ILE A 182 -15.16 -7.56 -13.98
C ILE A 182 -14.78 -8.80 -14.79
N GLU A 183 -13.82 -9.55 -14.29
CA GLU A 183 -13.31 -10.76 -14.92
C GLU A 183 -13.45 -11.92 -13.94
N GLU A 184 -13.90 -13.08 -14.42
CA GLU A 184 -13.87 -14.33 -13.66
C GLU A 184 -12.46 -14.89 -13.72
N LEU A 185 -11.84 -15.17 -12.56
CA LEU A 185 -10.49 -15.72 -12.50
C LEU A 185 -10.52 -17.24 -12.47
N ILE A 186 -11.14 -17.81 -11.45
CA ILE A 186 -11.24 -19.26 -11.23
C ILE A 186 -12.51 -19.64 -10.49
N TYR A 187 -12.83 -20.93 -10.53
CA TYR A 187 -13.87 -21.54 -9.68
C TYR A 187 -13.25 -22.09 -8.39
N ASN A 188 -13.94 -21.91 -7.27
CA ASN A 188 -13.62 -22.44 -5.94
C ASN A 188 -12.16 -22.16 -5.48
N PRO A 189 -11.79 -20.89 -5.24
CA PRO A 189 -10.45 -20.55 -4.76
C PRO A 189 -10.24 -21.06 -3.32
N LEU A 190 -9.09 -21.67 -3.05
CA LEU A 190 -8.69 -22.02 -1.69
C LEU A 190 -8.34 -20.75 -0.89
N ASN A 191 -7.60 -19.84 -1.52
CA ASN A 191 -7.28 -18.53 -0.99
C ASN A 191 -6.95 -17.54 -2.12
N PHE A 192 -6.99 -16.24 -1.82
CA PHE A 192 -6.57 -15.19 -2.74
C PHE A 192 -6.13 -13.92 -2.02
N ARG A 193 -5.32 -13.11 -2.70
CA ARG A 193 -4.90 -11.76 -2.30
C ARG A 193 -4.96 -10.81 -3.51
N VAL A 194 -5.04 -9.51 -3.23
CA VAL A 194 -5.03 -8.40 -4.20
C VAL A 194 -4.16 -7.24 -3.68
N SER A 195 -3.54 -6.52 -4.61
CA SER A 195 -2.71 -5.30 -4.44
C SER A 195 -2.71 -4.55 -5.79
N LEU A 196 -1.84 -3.56 -6.00
CA LEU A 196 -1.76 -2.84 -7.26
C LEU A 196 -1.56 -3.75 -8.49
N ASN A 197 -2.51 -3.67 -9.43
CA ASN A 197 -2.59 -4.39 -10.71
C ASN A 197 -2.52 -5.93 -10.65
N THR A 198 -2.46 -6.52 -9.46
CA THR A 198 -2.08 -7.93 -9.27
C THR A 198 -3.05 -8.64 -8.34
N ALA A 199 -3.36 -9.90 -8.66
CA ALA A 199 -4.07 -10.82 -7.78
C ALA A 199 -3.36 -12.17 -7.79
N ALA A 200 -3.21 -12.80 -6.63
CA ALA A 200 -2.67 -14.15 -6.50
C ALA A 200 -3.73 -15.05 -5.90
N PHE A 201 -3.87 -16.27 -6.41
CA PHE A 201 -4.90 -17.21 -5.99
C PHE A 201 -4.44 -18.66 -6.10
N VAL A 202 -5.02 -19.53 -5.29
CA VAL A 202 -4.78 -20.99 -5.33
C VAL A 202 -6.08 -21.68 -5.70
N ASP A 203 -6.05 -22.50 -6.75
CA ASP A 203 -7.18 -23.34 -7.16
C ASP A 203 -7.34 -24.51 -6.17
N ALA A 204 -8.52 -24.70 -5.58
CA ALA A 204 -8.74 -25.76 -4.59
C ALA A 204 -8.78 -27.18 -5.20
N SER A 205 -8.97 -27.30 -6.51
CA SER A 205 -9.13 -28.57 -7.22
C SER A 205 -7.79 -29.12 -7.68
N SER A 206 -6.94 -28.28 -8.26
CA SER A 206 -5.60 -28.66 -8.75
C SER A 206 -4.49 -28.34 -7.74
N GLY A 207 -4.70 -27.39 -6.84
CA GLY A 207 -3.64 -26.79 -6.02
C GLY A 207 -2.80 -25.77 -6.78
N GLU A 208 -3.05 -25.54 -8.07
CA GLU A 208 -2.28 -24.61 -8.90
C GLU A 208 -2.26 -23.20 -8.33
N PHE A 209 -1.10 -22.55 -8.40
CA PHE A 209 -0.91 -21.17 -7.97
C PHE A 209 -0.91 -20.24 -9.16
N GLY A 210 -1.98 -19.47 -9.29
CA GLY A 210 -2.17 -18.51 -10.36
C GLY A 210 -1.90 -17.08 -9.92
N ILE A 211 -1.33 -16.29 -10.83
CA ILE A 211 -1.13 -14.85 -10.67
C ILE A 211 -1.80 -14.14 -11.83
N PHE A 212 -2.80 -13.31 -11.54
CA PHE A 212 -3.26 -12.28 -12.44
C PHE A 212 -2.34 -11.07 -12.32
N HIS A 213 -1.80 -10.57 -13.43
CA HIS A 213 -1.03 -9.34 -13.47
C HIS A 213 -1.36 -8.54 -14.74
N LYS A 214 -1.82 -7.30 -14.55
CA LYS A 214 -2.09 -6.34 -15.63
C LYS A 214 -3.00 -6.83 -16.78
N GLY A 215 -3.88 -7.80 -16.54
CA GLY A 215 -4.82 -8.32 -17.54
C GLY A 215 -4.45 -9.70 -18.09
N GLU A 216 -3.34 -10.28 -17.65
CA GLU A 216 -2.91 -11.63 -18.03
C GLU A 216 -2.88 -12.53 -16.79
N ILE A 217 -3.15 -13.83 -16.97
CA ILE A 217 -3.05 -14.85 -15.94
C ILE A 217 -1.83 -15.72 -16.24
N TYR A 218 -0.99 -15.90 -15.24
CA TYR A 218 0.22 -16.71 -15.26
C TYR A 218 0.04 -17.89 -14.31
N GLU A 219 0.39 -19.08 -14.78
CA GLU A 219 0.62 -20.25 -13.93
C GLU A 219 1.99 -20.05 -13.26
N ALA A 220 2.00 -19.68 -11.97
CA ALA A 220 3.23 -19.45 -11.23
C ALA A 220 3.82 -20.75 -10.69
N GLU A 221 2.98 -21.66 -10.22
CA GLU A 221 3.35 -23.01 -9.82
C GLU A 221 2.22 -24.00 -10.14
N THR A 222 2.59 -25.24 -10.47
CA THR A 222 1.62 -26.33 -10.69
C THR A 222 1.04 -26.90 -9.39
N PHE A 223 1.57 -26.50 -8.24
CA PHE A 223 1.17 -26.96 -6.91
C PHE A 223 1.04 -25.78 -5.95
N GLN A 224 0.38 -26.03 -4.81
CA GLN A 224 0.11 -25.00 -3.83
C GLN A 224 1.42 -24.55 -3.17
N PRO A 225 1.73 -23.24 -3.11
CA PRO A 225 2.92 -22.75 -2.45
C PRO A 225 2.80 -22.97 -0.94
N ALA A 226 3.93 -23.22 -0.28
CA ALA A 226 4.01 -23.30 1.17
C ALA A 226 3.56 -21.99 1.82
N SER A 227 3.91 -20.85 1.23
CA SER A 227 3.40 -19.53 1.64
C SER A 227 3.54 -18.51 0.52
N TYR A 228 2.69 -17.47 0.52
CA TYR A 228 2.86 -16.31 -0.37
C TYR A 228 2.40 -15.00 0.29
N LYS A 229 3.02 -13.91 -0.15
CA LYS A 229 2.67 -12.52 0.18
C LYS A 229 2.71 -11.70 -1.10
N MET A 230 2.03 -10.57 -1.07
CA MET A 230 1.84 -9.74 -2.24
C MET A 230 1.98 -8.28 -1.88
N GLY A 231 2.47 -7.52 -2.84
CA GLY A 231 2.50 -6.08 -2.83
C GLY A 231 2.28 -5.58 -4.26
N ASP A 232 2.81 -4.42 -4.56
CA ASP A 232 2.49 -3.69 -5.77
C ASP A 232 3.24 -4.24 -6.96
N ASP A 233 2.50 -4.74 -7.95
CA ASP A 233 3.06 -5.37 -9.13
C ASP A 233 3.99 -6.58 -8.82
N LEU A 234 3.87 -7.17 -7.62
CA LEU A 234 4.88 -8.07 -7.04
C LEU A 234 4.24 -9.17 -6.17
N VAL A 235 4.68 -10.43 -6.35
CA VAL A 235 4.30 -11.57 -5.47
C VAL A 235 5.55 -12.29 -5.01
N ALA A 236 5.75 -12.45 -3.70
CA ALA A 236 6.83 -13.25 -3.14
C ALA A 236 6.28 -14.49 -2.46
N TYR A 237 6.87 -15.65 -2.71
CA TYR A 237 6.34 -16.92 -2.23
C TYR A 237 7.41 -17.99 -2.07
N VAL A 238 7.10 -18.98 -1.24
CA VAL A 238 7.91 -20.20 -1.06
C VAL A 238 7.13 -21.34 -1.72
N ASP A 239 7.74 -22.02 -2.68
CA ASP A 239 7.12 -23.15 -3.36
C ASP A 239 7.11 -24.42 -2.48
N GLU A 240 6.56 -25.54 -2.99
CA GLU A 240 6.49 -26.78 -2.20
C GLU A 240 7.86 -27.39 -1.87
N SER A 241 8.90 -27.05 -2.66
CA SER A 241 10.27 -27.55 -2.48
C SER A 241 11.05 -26.75 -1.44
N GLY A 242 10.51 -25.61 -1.00
CA GLY A 242 11.19 -24.65 -0.13
C GLY A 242 11.99 -23.58 -0.88
N SER A 243 11.90 -23.51 -2.21
CA SER A 243 12.58 -22.44 -2.97
C SER A 243 11.83 -21.13 -2.80
N PHE A 244 12.56 -20.04 -2.55
CA PHE A 244 12.01 -18.70 -2.41
C PHE A 244 12.03 -17.97 -3.76
N LYS A 245 10.84 -17.56 -4.21
CA LYS A 245 10.61 -17.01 -5.53
C LYS A 245 9.89 -15.67 -5.46
N VAL A 246 10.11 -14.86 -6.49
CA VAL A 246 9.44 -13.57 -6.69
C VAL A 246 8.91 -13.52 -8.11
N PHE A 247 7.60 -13.31 -8.25
CA PHE A 247 6.99 -12.87 -9.48
C PHE A 247 7.08 -11.35 -9.57
N PHE A 248 7.69 -10.84 -10.63
CA PHE A 248 7.83 -9.42 -10.93
C PHE A 248 7.82 -9.21 -12.45
N ASN A 249 7.07 -8.22 -12.93
CA ASN A 249 6.97 -7.88 -14.36
C ASN A 249 6.62 -9.06 -15.31
N GLY A 250 5.78 -9.99 -14.86
CA GLY A 250 5.35 -11.13 -15.70
C GLY A 250 6.28 -12.34 -15.65
N GLU A 251 7.36 -12.28 -14.87
CA GLU A 251 8.34 -13.35 -14.76
C GLU A 251 8.49 -13.84 -13.32
N VAL A 252 8.65 -15.15 -13.15
CA VAL A 252 8.99 -15.78 -11.87
C VAL A 252 10.50 -15.95 -11.79
N ASN A 253 11.11 -15.35 -10.77
CA ASN A 253 12.53 -15.45 -10.48
C ASN A 253 12.75 -16.22 -9.18
N ILE A 254 13.68 -17.17 -9.18
CA ILE A 254 14.16 -17.82 -7.96
C ILE A 254 15.21 -16.91 -7.34
N ILE A 255 14.91 -16.35 -6.16
CA ILE A 255 15.84 -15.48 -5.42
C ILE A 255 16.59 -16.24 -4.32
N SER A 256 16.09 -17.40 -3.90
CA SER A 256 16.86 -18.37 -3.12
C SER A 256 16.38 -19.80 -3.33
N SER A 257 17.29 -20.76 -3.23
CA SER A 257 16.99 -22.19 -3.19
C SER A 257 16.62 -22.70 -1.79
N PHE A 258 16.49 -21.79 -0.81
CA PHE A 258 16.14 -22.10 0.58
C PHE A 258 14.97 -21.24 1.06
N GLU A 259 14.23 -21.78 2.02
CA GLU A 259 13.16 -21.03 2.68
C GLU A 259 13.79 -19.90 3.52
N PRO A 260 13.32 -18.64 3.38
CA PRO A 260 13.87 -17.53 4.14
C PRO A 260 13.48 -17.65 5.62
N GLU A 261 14.34 -17.17 6.52
CA GLU A 261 14.06 -17.11 7.97
C GLU A 261 12.79 -16.28 8.26
N PHE A 262 12.57 -15.25 7.44
CA PHE A 262 11.31 -14.52 7.34
C PHE A 262 11.26 -13.80 6.00
N TYR A 263 10.05 -13.42 5.57
CA TYR A 263 9.88 -12.40 4.53
C TYR A 263 8.65 -11.53 4.77
N LYS A 264 8.72 -10.27 4.32
CA LYS A 264 7.61 -9.32 4.23
C LYS A 264 7.60 -8.73 2.83
N VAL A 265 6.40 -8.46 2.34
CA VAL A 265 6.21 -7.70 1.10
C VAL A 265 5.49 -6.42 1.49
N ILE A 266 6.07 -5.28 1.13
CA ILE A 266 5.56 -3.95 1.39
C ILE A 266 5.70 -3.21 0.07
N ASP A 267 4.57 -2.83 -0.53
CA ASP A 267 4.49 -2.23 -1.86
C ASP A 267 5.35 -3.00 -2.86
N ASP A 268 6.35 -2.38 -3.47
CA ASP A 268 7.22 -3.01 -4.47
C ASP A 268 8.53 -3.60 -3.91
N MET A 269 8.62 -3.80 -2.59
CA MET A 269 9.78 -4.43 -1.91
C MET A 269 9.46 -5.79 -1.31
N VAL A 270 10.40 -6.74 -1.43
CA VAL A 270 10.46 -7.95 -0.59
C VAL A 270 11.61 -7.81 0.40
N ILE A 271 11.30 -7.77 1.69
CA ILE A 271 12.27 -7.68 2.78
C ILE A 271 12.37 -9.05 3.43
N TYR A 272 13.56 -9.66 3.46
CA TYR A 272 13.73 -11.03 3.92
C TYR A 272 15.05 -11.26 4.66
N GLY A 273 15.06 -12.32 5.46
CA GLY A 273 16.23 -12.81 6.19
C GLY A 273 16.68 -14.14 5.63
N GLU A 274 17.99 -14.29 5.40
CA GLU A 274 18.57 -15.56 4.96
C GLU A 274 19.98 -15.72 5.52
N ASN A 275 20.24 -16.81 6.25
CA ASN A 275 21.54 -17.09 6.86
C ASN A 275 22.05 -15.90 7.70
N SER A 276 21.16 -15.31 8.51
CA SER A 276 21.37 -14.07 9.26
C SER A 276 21.59 -12.79 8.43
N PHE A 277 21.64 -12.84 7.09
CA PHE A 277 21.69 -11.62 6.28
C PHE A 277 20.31 -10.98 6.18
N PHE A 278 20.26 -9.66 6.33
CA PHE A 278 19.08 -8.85 6.07
C PHE A 278 19.14 -8.32 4.65
N LYS A 279 18.15 -8.72 3.84
CA LYS A 279 18.13 -8.48 2.40
C LYS A 279 16.84 -7.80 1.96
N VAL A 280 16.92 -7.11 0.82
CA VAL A 280 15.79 -6.52 0.12
C VAL A 280 15.87 -6.90 -1.35
N TYR A 281 14.77 -7.39 -1.91
CA TYR A 281 14.55 -7.42 -3.35
C TYR A 281 13.75 -6.18 -3.74
N TYR A 282 14.25 -5.41 -4.70
CA TYR A 282 13.61 -4.20 -5.18
C TYR A 282 13.85 -4.03 -6.68
N GLN A 283 12.78 -3.87 -7.45
CA GLN A 283 12.83 -3.58 -8.89
C GLN A 283 13.71 -4.53 -9.72
N GLY A 284 13.71 -5.84 -9.39
CA GLY A 284 14.47 -6.85 -10.14
C GLY A 284 15.83 -7.22 -9.53
N GLU A 285 16.31 -6.46 -8.55
CA GLU A 285 17.66 -6.60 -7.99
C GLU A 285 17.61 -7.01 -6.50
N GLU A 286 18.59 -7.81 -6.08
CA GLU A 286 18.78 -8.22 -4.68
C GLU A 286 19.86 -7.37 -4.00
N TYR A 287 19.55 -6.82 -2.83
CA TYR A 287 20.42 -6.00 -2.01
C TYR A 287 20.64 -6.66 -0.66
N THR A 288 21.90 -6.91 -0.29
CA THR A 288 22.26 -7.29 1.08
C THR A 288 22.55 -6.03 1.88
N LEU A 289 21.72 -5.74 2.86
CA LEU A 289 21.82 -4.53 3.67
C LEU A 289 22.72 -4.74 4.87
N GLU A 290 22.56 -5.87 5.57
CA GLU A 290 23.28 -6.18 6.80
C GLU A 290 23.62 -7.67 6.88
N ASN A 291 24.64 -8.00 7.68
CA ASN A 291 25.01 -9.38 8.03
C ASN A 291 24.37 -9.87 9.36
N TYR A 292 23.32 -9.18 9.80
CA TYR A 292 22.43 -9.58 10.89
C TYR A 292 21.01 -9.13 10.53
N ILE A 293 20.00 -9.72 11.17
CA ILE A 293 18.60 -9.31 11.01
C ILE A 293 18.26 -8.27 12.09
N PRO A 294 17.88 -7.02 11.72
CA PRO A 294 17.46 -6.02 12.68
C PRO A 294 16.22 -6.46 13.47
N VAL A 295 16.18 -6.14 14.77
CA VAL A 295 15.05 -6.47 15.64
C VAL A 295 13.75 -5.79 15.16
N LYS A 296 13.88 -4.57 14.62
CA LYS A 296 12.75 -3.79 14.11
C LYS A 296 13.17 -3.00 12.88
N PHE A 297 12.26 -2.94 11.93
CA PHE A 297 12.36 -2.12 10.73
C PHE A 297 10.97 -1.55 10.38
N TYR A 298 10.98 -0.48 9.60
CA TYR A 298 9.81 0.25 9.13
C TYR A 298 9.95 0.43 7.63
N ALA A 299 8.89 0.17 6.87
CA ALA A 299 8.93 0.29 5.42
C ALA A 299 7.62 0.87 4.90
N ASP A 300 7.73 1.63 3.82
CA ASP A 300 6.64 2.20 3.04
C ASP A 300 7.21 2.60 1.67
N GLU A 301 6.45 2.38 0.59
CA GLU A 301 6.90 2.47 -0.79
C GLU A 301 8.32 1.88 -0.99
N ALA A 302 9.24 2.63 -1.59
CA ALA A 302 10.61 2.23 -1.86
C ALA A 302 11.59 2.60 -0.73
N THR A 303 11.09 2.74 0.50
CA THR A 303 11.86 3.20 1.66
C THR A 303 11.79 2.18 2.79
N LEU A 304 12.96 1.79 3.31
CA LEU A 304 13.10 0.91 4.46
C LEU A 304 14.06 1.52 5.46
N ALA A 305 13.60 1.76 6.69
CA ALA A 305 14.41 2.29 7.79
C ALA A 305 14.55 1.27 8.92
N TYR A 306 15.75 1.14 9.48
CA TYR A 306 16.05 0.22 10.57
C TYR A 306 17.19 0.74 11.44
N ILE A 307 17.29 0.22 12.67
CA ILE A 307 18.39 0.55 13.59
C ILE A 307 19.46 -0.51 13.46
N ASP A 308 20.71 -0.08 13.27
CA ASP A 308 21.83 -0.99 13.17
C ASP A 308 22.38 -1.48 14.53
N GLN A 309 23.39 -2.34 14.50
CA GLN A 309 24.05 -2.86 15.71
C GLN A 309 24.74 -1.77 16.55
N LEU A 310 25.08 -0.62 15.97
CA LEU A 310 25.68 0.52 16.66
C LEU A 310 24.62 1.47 17.24
N GLY A 311 23.34 1.22 16.96
CA GLY A 311 22.22 2.06 17.41
C GLY A 311 21.90 3.23 16.47
N PHE A 312 22.46 3.23 15.27
CA PHE A 312 22.25 4.26 14.26
C PHE A 312 21.10 3.89 13.30
N LEU A 313 20.33 4.89 12.91
CA LEU A 313 19.28 4.76 11.90
C LEU A 313 19.89 4.68 10.52
N GLN A 314 19.68 3.54 9.88
CA GLN A 314 19.98 3.28 8.47
C GLN A 314 18.69 3.39 7.65
N CYS A 315 18.85 3.74 6.38
CA CYS A 315 17.76 3.82 5.42
C CYS A 315 18.20 3.23 4.08
N PHE A 316 17.46 2.26 3.58
CA PHE A 316 17.47 1.88 2.18
C PHE A 316 16.41 2.71 1.44
N TYR A 317 16.81 3.41 0.39
CA TYR A 317 15.96 4.26 -0.42
C TYR A 317 16.26 4.01 -1.90
N LYS A 318 15.30 3.42 -2.64
CA LYS A 318 15.38 3.22 -4.09
C LYS A 318 16.70 2.59 -4.59
N GLY A 319 17.20 1.57 -3.89
CA GLY A 319 18.43 0.86 -4.26
C GLY A 319 19.70 1.37 -3.59
N GLU A 320 19.65 2.48 -2.86
CA GLU A 320 20.81 3.06 -2.18
C GLU A 320 20.65 3.01 -0.65
N THR A 321 21.76 2.87 0.08
CA THR A 321 21.78 2.89 1.54
C THR A 321 22.33 4.22 2.07
N HIS A 322 21.71 4.73 3.12
CA HIS A 322 22.04 5.99 3.76
C HIS A 322 22.09 5.83 5.28
N VAL A 323 23.13 6.40 5.91
CA VAL A 323 23.18 6.58 7.36
C VAL A 323 22.44 7.87 7.70
N LEU A 324 21.30 7.78 8.40
CA LEU A 324 20.47 8.93 8.75
C LEU A 324 20.85 9.58 10.08
N SER A 325 21.46 8.82 10.99
CA SER A 325 21.85 9.33 12.31
C SER A 325 23.20 8.78 12.74
N ASP A 326 23.94 9.60 13.47
CA ASP A 326 25.13 9.26 14.25
C ASP A 326 24.85 9.34 15.78
N GLU A 327 23.58 9.48 16.14
CA GLU A 327 23.07 9.58 17.51
C GLU A 327 21.89 8.62 17.72
N ALA A 328 21.60 8.30 18.99
CA ALA A 328 20.47 7.44 19.33
C ALA A 328 19.12 8.05 18.89
N VAL A 329 18.33 7.26 18.17
CA VAL A 329 17.02 7.65 17.66
C VAL A 329 15.91 7.23 18.63
N ARG A 330 14.95 8.13 18.87
CA ARG A 330 13.83 7.89 19.81
C ARG A 330 12.52 7.54 19.11
N GLU A 331 12.24 8.23 18.02
CA GLU A 331 11.01 8.09 17.24
C GLU A 331 11.38 8.01 15.76
N ILE A 332 10.71 7.11 15.03
CA ILE A 332 10.88 6.89 13.59
C ILE A 332 9.49 6.76 13.00
N THR A 333 9.21 7.54 11.97
CA THR A 333 8.00 7.45 11.15
C THR A 333 8.44 7.34 9.69
N VAL A 334 8.09 6.23 9.05
CA VAL A 334 8.21 6.09 7.59
C VAL A 334 6.84 6.33 6.99
N ALA A 335 6.76 7.20 5.99
CA ALA A 335 5.55 7.53 5.26
C ALA A 335 5.91 7.82 3.80
N GLY A 336 5.39 6.98 2.90
CA GLY A 336 5.85 6.86 1.52
C GLY A 336 7.38 6.88 1.45
N ASN A 337 7.91 7.80 0.65
CA ASN A 337 9.34 7.97 0.42
C ASN A 337 10.08 8.86 1.43
N THR A 338 9.57 8.99 2.66
CA THR A 338 10.16 9.86 3.70
C THR A 338 10.38 9.13 5.01
N VAL A 339 11.41 9.56 5.75
CA VAL A 339 11.68 9.10 7.11
C VAL A 339 11.77 10.31 8.04
N ALA A 340 10.76 10.52 8.90
CA ALA A 340 10.80 11.51 9.96
C ALA A 340 11.28 10.87 11.26
N TYR A 341 12.26 11.48 11.92
CA TYR A 341 12.90 10.90 13.10
C TYR A 341 13.40 11.94 14.10
N LYS A 342 13.53 11.51 15.35
CA LYS A 342 14.01 12.33 16.48
C LYS A 342 15.35 11.84 17.01
N VAL A 343 16.32 12.75 17.08
CA VAL A 343 17.68 12.50 17.61
C VAL A 343 18.04 13.48 18.73
N GLY A 344 19.01 13.10 19.57
CA GLY A 344 19.62 13.96 20.58
C GLY A 344 18.63 14.59 21.56
N LEU A 345 18.80 15.90 21.82
CA LEU A 345 17.92 16.73 22.66
C LEU A 345 16.65 17.18 21.91
N ASN A 346 15.94 16.22 21.29
CA ASN A 346 14.68 16.41 20.54
C ASN A 346 14.81 17.22 19.24
N THR A 347 15.89 17.00 18.49
CA THR A 347 16.00 17.53 17.12
C THR A 347 15.18 16.63 16.21
N ASN A 348 14.23 17.23 15.48
CA ASN A 348 13.48 16.53 14.43
C ASN A 348 14.25 16.67 13.13
N LYS A 349 14.37 15.56 12.41
CA LYS A 349 14.96 15.50 11.08
C LYS A 349 14.02 14.76 10.15
N VAL A 350 14.02 15.12 8.88
CA VAL A 350 13.29 14.38 7.85
C VAL A 350 14.25 14.01 6.73
N PHE A 351 14.39 12.72 6.44
CA PHE A 351 15.02 12.25 5.22
C PHE A 351 14.00 12.27 4.07
N CYS A 352 14.39 12.87 2.96
CA CYS A 352 13.61 12.95 1.74
C CYS A 352 14.54 13.11 0.52
N LYS A 353 14.32 12.32 -0.54
CA LYS A 353 15.07 12.43 -1.81
C LYS A 353 16.61 12.41 -1.63
N GLY A 354 17.13 11.56 -0.73
CA GLY A 354 18.57 11.46 -0.47
C GLY A 354 19.16 12.58 0.40
N GLN A 355 18.33 13.48 0.92
CA GLN A 355 18.75 14.62 1.76
C GLN A 355 18.09 14.59 3.12
N ILE A 356 18.76 15.15 4.13
CA ILE A 356 18.26 15.31 5.49
C ILE A 356 17.94 16.80 5.71
N TYR A 357 16.71 17.08 6.16
CA TYR A 357 16.17 18.41 6.44
C TYR A 357 16.03 18.68 7.94
#